data_AF-A0A813IXX8-F1
#
_entry.id   AF-A0A813IXX8-F1
#
_cell.length_a   1.000
_cell.length_b   1.000
_cell.length_c   1.000
_cell.angle_alpha   90.00
_cell.angle_beta   90.00
_cell.angle_gamma   90.00
#
_symmetry.space_group_name_H-M   'P 1'
#
loop_
_entity.id
_entity.type
_entity.pdbx_description
1 polymer ?
#
loop_
_entity_poly.entity_id
_entity_poly.type
_entity_poly.pdbx_seq_one_letter_code
_entity_poly.pdbx_strand_id
1 'polypeptide(L)'
;VSASKEGIKFSVQGDIGAGNVMLKPREAEKVEDKVSLTVHEPVTATFALRYLVNFAKAAPLCAVVELGLGPDAPLMVKYDLESAEHGHMMFYLAPKIDE
;
A
#
# COMPACT_ATOMS: atom_id res chain seq x y z
N VAL A 1 2.16 8.06 3.83
CA VAL A 1 1.49 6.79 4.22
C VAL A 1 1.97 6.46 5.62
N SER A 2 1.06 6.17 6.55
CA SER A 2 1.43 5.78 7.91
C SER A 2 0.69 4.50 8.30
N ALA A 3 1.41 3.49 8.75
CA ALA A 3 0.85 2.23 9.23
C ALA A 3 1.11 2.09 10.74
N SER A 4 0.06 1.76 11.48
CA SER A 4 0.10 1.47 12.92
C SER A 4 -0.86 0.33 13.23
N LYS A 5 -0.88 -0.12 14.49
CA LYS A 5 -1.83 -1.16 14.94
C LYS A 5 -3.30 -0.78 14.73
N GLU A 6 -3.61 0.50 14.59
CA GLU A 6 -4.98 0.99 14.36
C GLU A 6 -5.43 0.86 12.90
N GLY A 7 -4.48 0.76 11.97
CA GLY A 7 -4.75 0.75 10.54
C GLY A 7 -3.66 1.40 9.71
N ILE A 8 -3.92 1.48 8.41
CA ILE A 8 -3.10 2.21 7.46
C ILE A 8 -3.81 3.48 7.02
N LYS A 9 -3.13 4.61 7.16
CA LYS A 9 -3.61 5.92 6.76
C LYS A 9 -2.85 6.39 5.52
N PHE A 10 -3.62 6.70 4.48
CA PHE A 10 -3.15 7.42 3.30
C PHE A 10 -3.50 8.88 3.48
N SER A 11 -2.54 9.76 3.25
CA SER A 11 -2.74 11.20 3.38
C SER A 11 -1.97 11.92 2.29
N VAL A 12 -2.58 12.96 1.75
CA VAL A 12 -2.02 13.82 0.73
C VAL A 12 -2.34 15.26 1.09
N GLN A 13 -1.37 16.15 0.87
CA GLN A 13 -1.54 17.59 0.98
C GLN A 13 -1.17 18.19 -0.37
N GLY A 14 -2.03 19.05 -0.90
CA GLY A 14 -1.77 19.83 -2.11
C GLY A 14 -2.24 21.27 -1.93
N ASP A 15 -2.08 22.07 -2.98
CA ASP A 15 -2.29 23.52 -2.94
C ASP A 15 -3.75 23.91 -2.60
N ILE A 16 -4.71 23.10 -3.03
CA ILE A 16 -6.15 23.35 -2.84
C ILE A 16 -6.66 22.77 -1.51
N GLY A 17 -5.93 21.81 -0.90
CA GLY A 17 -6.37 21.19 0.35
C GLY A 17 -5.70 19.85 0.68
N ALA A 18 -6.30 19.14 1.64
CA ALA A 18 -5.80 17.88 2.19
C ALA A 18 -6.80 16.74 1.98
N GLY A 19 -6.30 15.55 1.70
CA GLY A 19 -7.09 14.32 1.61
C GLY A 19 -6.58 13.26 2.59
N ASN A 20 -7.48 12.53 3.23
CA ASN A 20 -7.12 11.43 4.14
C ASN A 20 -8.07 10.24 3.98
N VAL A 21 -7.51 9.03 3.99
CA VAL A 21 -8.24 7.76 3.98
C VAL A 21 -7.61 6.85 5.02
N MET A 22 -8.43 6.28 5.90
CA MET A 22 -8.02 5.33 6.93
C MET A 22 -8.62 3.96 6.63
N LEU A 23 -7.77 2.97 6.43
CA LEU A 23 -8.16 1.57 6.27
C LEU A 23 -7.82 0.82 7.55
N LYS A 24 -8.84 0.27 8.19
CA LYS A 24 -8.70 -0.57 9.38
C LYS A 24 -8.76 -2.04 9.01
N PRO A 25 -8.08 -2.92 9.75
CA PRO A 25 -8.22 -4.37 9.56
C PRO A 25 -9.69 -4.76 9.69
N ARG A 26 -10.17 -5.59 8.77
CA ARG A 26 -11.54 -6.09 8.78
C ARG A 26 -11.60 -7.49 8.18
N GLU A 27 -12.43 -8.34 8.79
CA GLU A 27 -12.80 -9.63 8.25
C GLU A 27 -13.97 -9.47 7.28
N ALA A 28 -13.99 -10.30 6.24
CA ALA A 28 -15.06 -10.39 5.25
C ALA A 28 -15.11 -11.81 4.68
N GLU A 29 -16.29 -12.25 4.23
CA GLU A 29 -16.45 -13.57 3.58
C GLU A 29 -15.71 -13.62 2.24
N LYS A 30 -15.78 -12.52 1.48
CA LYS A 30 -15.07 -12.37 0.22
C LYS A 30 -13.65 -11.88 0.47
N VAL A 31 -12.68 -12.55 -0.12
CA VAL A 31 -11.26 -12.23 0.01
C VAL A 31 -10.93 -10.82 -0.51
N GLU A 32 -11.59 -10.40 -1.59
CA GLU A 32 -11.48 -9.04 -2.18
C GLU A 32 -11.92 -7.91 -1.24
N ASP A 33 -12.79 -8.22 -0.27
CA ASP A 33 -13.28 -7.26 0.71
C ASP A 33 -12.48 -7.28 2.02
N LYS A 34 -11.68 -8.32 2.27
CA LYS A 34 -10.90 -8.50 3.49
C LYS A 34 -9.71 -7.54 3.53
N VAL A 35 -9.42 -6.99 4.71
CA VAL A 35 -8.22 -6.17 4.94
C VAL A 35 -7.42 -6.81 6.06
N SER A 36 -6.30 -7.44 5.71
CA SER A 36 -5.31 -7.94 6.66
C SER A 36 -4.23 -6.91 6.91
N LEU A 37 -3.70 -6.87 8.13
CA LEU A 37 -2.63 -5.96 8.52
C LEU A 37 -1.74 -6.63 9.57
N THR A 38 -0.44 -6.65 9.28
CA THR A 38 0.59 -7.10 10.21
C THR A 38 1.53 -5.93 10.48
N VAL A 39 1.59 -5.47 11.72
CA VAL A 39 2.47 -4.36 12.13
C VAL A 39 3.42 -4.85 13.21
N HIS A 40 4.71 -4.92 12.87
CA HIS A 40 5.78 -5.14 13.84
C HIS A 40 6.13 -3.83 14.55
N GLU A 41 6.39 -2.78 13.76
CA GLU A 41 6.70 -1.44 14.25
C GLU A 41 5.90 -0.40 13.44
N PRO A 42 5.41 0.69 14.05
CA PRO A 42 4.76 1.76 13.32
C PRO A 42 5.72 2.40 12.31
N VAL A 43 5.24 2.64 11.08
CA VAL A 43 6.05 3.24 10.02
C VAL A 43 5.29 4.38 9.37
N THR A 44 6.00 5.47 9.10
CA THR A 44 5.48 6.61 8.32
C THR A 44 6.50 6.96 7.25
N ALA A 45 6.04 6.99 6.00
CA ALA A 45 6.87 7.31 4.85
C ALA A 45 6.07 8.06 3.78
N THR A 46 6.74 8.99 3.10
CA THR A 46 6.15 9.79 2.02
C THR A 46 6.58 9.22 0.67
N PHE A 47 5.66 9.13 -0.28
CA PHE A 47 5.94 8.58 -1.62
C PHE A 47 5.41 9.52 -2.69
N ALA A 48 6.07 9.54 -3.85
CA ALA A 48 5.58 10.29 -5.00
C ALA A 48 4.34 9.60 -5.60
N LEU A 49 3.18 10.25 -5.45
CA LEU A 49 1.87 9.74 -5.88
C LEU A 49 1.83 9.28 -7.33
N ARG A 50 2.57 9.96 -8.23
CA ARG A 50 2.68 9.60 -9.65
C ARG A 50 3.06 8.13 -9.87
N TYR A 51 3.96 7.58 -9.06
CA TYR A 51 4.36 6.18 -9.19
C TYR A 51 3.31 5.22 -8.65
N LEU A 52 2.63 5.57 -7.55
CA LEU A 52 1.52 4.77 -7.02
C LEU A 52 0.37 4.65 -8.03
N VAL A 53 0.07 5.73 -8.75
CA VAL A 53 -0.92 5.71 -9.85
C VAL A 53 -0.48 4.77 -10.98
N ASN A 54 0.82 4.71 -11.30
CA ASN A 54 1.31 3.77 -12.30
C ASN A 54 1.22 2.32 -11.83
N PHE A 55 1.52 2.03 -10.57
CA PHE A 55 1.41 0.68 -10.01
C PHE A 55 -0.03 0.20 -9.96
N ALA A 56 -0.98 1.09 -9.65
CA ALA A 56 -2.41 0.77 -9.63
C ALA A 56 -2.96 0.27 -10.99
N LYS A 57 -2.26 0.54 -12.11
CA LYS A 57 -2.62 -0.02 -13.43
C LYS A 57 -2.50 -1.55 -13.49
N ALA A 58 -1.78 -2.15 -12.56
CA ALA A 58 -1.66 -3.60 -12.40
C ALA A 58 -2.86 -4.25 -11.69
N ALA A 59 -3.80 -3.45 -11.15
CA ALA A 59 -4.97 -3.95 -10.43
C ALA A 59 -5.79 -5.04 -11.16
N PRO A 60 -5.90 -5.07 -12.50
CA PRO A 60 -6.61 -6.16 -13.19
C PRO A 60 -5.98 -7.55 -13.05
N LEU A 61 -4.75 -7.68 -12.55
CA LEU A 61 -4.05 -8.97 -12.43
C LEU A 61 -4.58 -9.84 -11.29
N CYS A 62 -5.04 -9.22 -10.20
CA CYS A 62 -5.54 -9.92 -9.02
C CYS A 62 -6.48 -9.03 -8.20
N ALA A 63 -7.38 -9.65 -7.45
CA ALA A 63 -8.37 -8.94 -6.63
C ALA A 63 -7.77 -8.31 -5.36
N VAL A 64 -6.57 -8.73 -4.95
CA VAL A 64 -5.90 -8.29 -3.71
C VAL A 64 -4.49 -7.82 -4.02
N VAL A 65 -4.08 -6.71 -3.42
CA VAL A 65 -2.71 -6.19 -3.48
C VAL A 65 -2.04 -6.33 -2.11
N GLU A 66 -0.76 -6.67 -2.11
CA GLU A 66 0.05 -6.71 -0.90
C GLU A 66 1.00 -5.50 -0.86
N LEU A 67 1.00 -4.78 0.26
CA LEU A 67 1.84 -3.61 0.50
C LEU A 67 2.86 -3.92 1.60
N GLY A 68 4.15 -3.82 1.27
CA GLY A 68 5.24 -3.92 2.24
C GLY A 68 5.79 -2.54 2.57
N LEU A 69 5.74 -2.16 3.85
CA LEU A 69 6.32 -0.92 4.35
C LEU A 69 7.32 -1.24 5.46
N GLY A 70 8.48 -0.58 5.42
CA GLY A 70 9.50 -0.67 6.46
C GLY A 70 10.28 0.64 6.60
N PRO A 71 10.90 0.89 7.76
CA PRO A 71 11.82 2.00 7.92
C PRO A 71 13.01 1.84 6.97
N ASP A 72 13.42 2.93 6.31
CA ASP A 72 14.55 2.97 5.38
C ASP A 72 14.51 1.94 4.23
N ALA A 73 13.33 1.37 3.97
CA ALA A 73 13.09 0.40 2.92
C ALA A 73 12.17 0.99 1.84
N PRO A 74 12.32 0.59 0.56
CA PRO A 74 11.35 0.91 -0.47
C PRO A 74 9.96 0.36 -0.13
N LEU A 75 8.91 1.09 -0.49
CA LEU A 75 7.56 0.52 -0.54
C LEU A 75 7.56 -0.61 -1.56
N MET A 76 7.15 -1.79 -1.13
CA MET A 76 6.85 -2.93 -2.00
C MET A 76 5.35 -2.92 -2.32
N VAL A 77 5.01 -3.07 -3.59
CA VAL A 77 3.63 -3.30 -4.05
C VAL A 77 3.64 -4.57 -4.89
N LYS A 78 2.93 -5.61 -4.42
CA LYS A 78 2.91 -6.93 -5.05
C LYS A 78 1.50 -7.27 -5.54
N TYR A 79 1.44 -7.71 -6.79
CA TYR A 79 0.25 -8.26 -7.45
C TYR A 79 0.57 -9.70 -7.89
N ASP A 80 -0.22 -10.67 -7.46
CA ASP A 80 -0.08 -12.06 -7.90
C ASP A 80 -0.68 -12.22 -9.31
N LEU A 81 -0.12 -13.13 -10.12
CA LEU A 81 -0.59 -13.38 -11.49
C LEU A 81 -1.60 -14.51 -11.50
N GLU A 82 -2.91 -14.21 -11.45
CA GLU A 82 -4.01 -15.19 -11.27
C GLU A 82 -3.99 -15.95 -9.93
N SER A 83 -2.86 -16.59 -9.61
CA SER A 83 -2.58 -17.36 -8.40
C SER A 83 -1.14 -17.10 -7.94
N ALA A 84 -0.89 -17.18 -6.63
CA ALA A 84 0.45 -17.05 -6.06
C ALA A 84 1.46 -18.08 -6.61
N GLU A 85 0.98 -19.21 -7.14
CA GLU A 85 1.81 -20.27 -7.74
C GLU A 85 2.28 -19.94 -9.16
N HIS A 86 1.59 -19.04 -9.87
CA HIS A 86 1.91 -18.64 -11.24
C HIS A 86 2.88 -17.44 -11.29
N GLY A 87 3.31 -16.95 -10.12
CA GLY A 87 4.23 -15.84 -9.98
C GLY A 87 3.56 -14.53 -9.60
N HIS A 88 4.33 -13.45 -9.62
CA HIS A 88 3.88 -12.13 -9.17
C HIS A 88 4.63 -11.00 -9.89
N MET A 89 4.00 -9.83 -9.96
CA MET A 89 4.62 -8.58 -10.34
C MET A 89 4.85 -7.72 -9.09
N MET A 90 6.08 -7.28 -8.89
CA MET A 90 6.46 -6.43 -7.76
C MET A 90 7.02 -5.10 -8.22
N PHE A 91 6.52 -4.03 -7.62
CA PHE A 91 7.08 -2.70 -7.74
C PHE A 91 7.77 -2.30 -6.45
N TYR A 92 8.92 -1.65 -6.57
CA TYR A 92 9.63 -1.04 -5.46
C TYR A 92 9.74 0.45 -5.68
N LEU A 93 9.37 1.23 -4.66
CA LEU A 93 9.43 2.68 -4.70
C LEU A 93 10.12 3.21 -3.46
N ALA A 94 11.29 3.81 -3.65
CA ALA A 94 12.00 4.48 -2.57
C ALA A 94 11.11 5.58 -1.96
N PRO A 95 11.10 5.72 -0.62
CA PRO A 95 10.45 6.85 0.01
C PRO A 95 11.11 8.15 -0.44
N LYS A 96 10.33 9.22 -0.45
CA LYS A 96 10.90 10.57 -0.51
C LYS A 96 11.70 10.79 0.76
N ILE A 97 12.94 11.23 0.58
CA ILE A 97 13.73 11.83 1.64
C ILE A 97 13.23 13.27 1.71
N ASP A 98 12.71 13.68 2.86
CA ASP A 98 12.47 15.10 3.11
C ASP A 98 13.85 15.79 3.19
N GLU A 99 14.01 16.95 2.54
CA GLU A 99 15.20 17.80 2.73
C GLU A 99 15.33 18.26 4.19
#